data_AF-A0A099LUE8-F1
#
_entry.id   AF-A0A099LUE8-F1
#
_cell.length_a   1.000
_cell.length_b   1.000
_cell.length_c   1.000
_cell.angle_alpha   90.00
_cell.angle_beta   90.00
_cell.angle_gamma   90.00
#
_symmetry.space_group_name_H-M   'P 1'
#
loop_
_entity.id
_entity.type
_entity.pdbx_description
1 polymer ?
#
loop_
_entity_poly.entity_id
_entity_poly.type
_entity_poly.pdbx_seq_one_letter_code
_entity_poly.pdbx_strand_id
1 'polypeptide(L)'
;MIIIEQLKKVKDTRSHINQVYPVMEVAFLVITAMICGQNKWTDIKDFGEGNIEWLREYLPYDNGLPTRHNIAAIMRTVVPETLLEAMVGWVNLHREKHAQPIISVDGKVLKGAKASKQEHPLYMVSAFDVDEGLTLTHQPCDGKGMELIAIKNMLDEKWTPLVGHISSFVKWLTQLMLRIFAYRSRPHQE
;
A
#
# COMPACT_ATOMS: atom_id res chain seq x y z
N MET A 1 11.80 13.99 -0.08
CA MET A 1 10.34 13.75 -0.03
C MET A 1 10.02 12.88 1.18
N ILE A 2 8.90 13.11 1.90
CA ILE A 2 8.56 12.40 3.16
C ILE A 2 8.59 10.87 2.97
N ILE A 3 8.10 10.37 1.83
CA ILE A 3 8.07 8.94 1.54
C ILE A 3 9.46 8.29 1.49
N ILE A 4 10.49 8.98 0.98
CA ILE A 4 11.84 8.43 0.85
C ILE A 4 12.43 8.17 2.24
N GLU A 5 12.22 9.08 3.17
CA GLU A 5 12.64 8.91 4.56
C GLU A 5 11.97 7.71 5.24
N GLN A 6 10.72 7.43 4.89
CA GLN A 6 10.04 6.23 5.38
C GLN A 6 10.55 4.96 4.70
N LEU A 7 10.84 5.02 3.40
CA LEU A 7 11.36 3.87 2.65
C LEU A 7 12.74 3.41 3.13
N LYS A 8 13.52 4.29 3.78
CA LYS A 8 14.78 3.88 4.47
C LYS A 8 14.57 2.84 5.57
N LYS A 9 13.37 2.77 6.15
CA LYS A 9 13.01 1.80 7.19
C LYS A 9 12.68 0.42 6.61
N VAL A 10 12.43 0.34 5.30
CA VAL A 10 12.06 -0.90 4.63
C VAL A 10 13.26 -1.84 4.61
N LYS A 11 13.05 -3.05 5.11
CA LYS A 11 14.06 -4.10 5.13
C LYS A 11 13.77 -5.10 4.02
N ASP A 12 14.82 -5.71 3.47
CA ASP A 12 14.70 -6.88 2.63
C ASP A 12 15.63 -8.01 3.11
N THR A 13 15.25 -9.24 2.82
CA THR A 13 15.94 -10.44 3.29
C THR A 13 17.09 -10.89 2.37
N ARG A 14 17.46 -10.10 1.34
CA ARG A 14 18.60 -10.46 0.49
C ARG A 14 19.88 -10.38 1.31
N SER A 15 20.82 -11.26 1.00
CA SER A 15 22.20 -11.07 1.46
C SER A 15 22.72 -9.70 1.01
N HIS A 16 23.64 -9.12 1.78
CA HIS A 16 24.33 -7.88 1.43
C HIS A 16 25.22 -8.05 0.17
N ILE A 17 25.50 -9.30 -0.21
CA ILE A 17 26.29 -9.65 -1.40
C ILE A 17 25.38 -9.65 -2.64
N ASN A 18 25.82 -9.03 -3.73
CA ASN A 18 25.14 -8.97 -5.03
C ASN A 18 23.79 -8.23 -5.05
N GLN A 19 23.61 -7.20 -4.21
CA GLN A 19 22.47 -6.28 -4.32
C GLN A 19 22.71 -5.23 -5.40
N VAL A 20 22.53 -5.60 -6.68
CA VAL A 20 22.69 -4.66 -7.81
C VAL A 20 21.70 -3.50 -7.71
N TYR A 21 20.44 -3.77 -7.37
CA TYR A 21 19.42 -2.73 -7.23
C TYR A 21 19.05 -2.55 -5.75
N PRO A 22 19.26 -1.35 -5.18
CA PRO A 22 18.83 -1.01 -3.82
C PRO A 22 17.33 -1.23 -3.65
N VAL A 23 16.92 -1.84 -2.52
CA VAL A 23 15.49 -2.09 -2.25
C VAL A 23 14.67 -0.80 -2.25
N MET A 24 15.27 0.29 -1.75
CA MET A 24 14.64 1.60 -1.68
C MET A 24 14.29 2.15 -3.07
N GLU A 25 15.19 2.02 -4.04
CA GLU A 25 14.96 2.44 -5.43
C GLU A 25 13.84 1.64 -6.10
N VAL A 26 13.84 0.32 -5.89
CA VAL A 26 12.81 -0.56 -6.43
C VAL A 26 11.46 -0.30 -5.77
N ALA A 27 11.42 -0.13 -4.45
CA ALA A 27 10.19 0.16 -3.72
C ALA A 27 9.62 1.52 -4.14
N PHE A 28 10.46 2.55 -4.30
CA PHE A 28 10.04 3.87 -4.75
C PHE A 28 9.45 3.83 -6.17
N LEU A 29 10.10 3.14 -7.10
CA LEU A 29 9.58 2.90 -8.46
C LEU A 29 8.21 2.21 -8.43
N VAL A 30 8.08 1.13 -7.66
CA VAL A 30 6.83 0.36 -7.58
C VAL A 30 5.70 1.22 -7.02
N ILE A 31 5.95 1.95 -5.93
CA ILE A 31 4.92 2.78 -5.28
C ILE A 31 4.48 3.91 -6.21
N THR A 32 5.41 4.64 -6.81
CA THR A 32 5.09 5.76 -7.71
C THR A 32 4.32 5.30 -8.95
N ALA A 33 4.78 4.24 -9.62
CA ALA A 33 4.09 3.65 -10.76
C ALA A 33 2.66 3.22 -10.40
N MET A 34 2.50 2.58 -9.24
CA MET A 34 1.21 2.10 -8.81
C MET A 34 0.25 3.21 -8.33
N ILE A 35 0.76 4.33 -7.80
CA ILE A 35 -0.05 5.55 -7.57
C ILE A 35 -0.54 6.12 -8.90
N CYS A 36 0.29 6.07 -9.94
CA CYS A 36 -0.07 6.40 -11.32
C CYS A 36 -0.94 5.32 -12.01
N GLY A 37 -1.47 4.35 -11.27
CA GLY A 37 -2.41 3.34 -11.75
C GLY A 37 -1.79 2.11 -12.41
N GLN A 38 -0.45 1.99 -12.44
CA GLN A 38 0.21 0.85 -13.05
C GLN A 38 0.16 -0.35 -12.12
N ASN A 39 -0.35 -1.49 -12.60
CA ASN A 39 -0.57 -2.65 -11.73
C ASN A 39 0.19 -3.90 -12.17
N LYS A 40 0.75 -3.99 -13.38
CA LYS A 40 1.58 -5.15 -13.77
C LYS A 40 3.05 -4.82 -13.66
N TRP A 41 3.88 -5.85 -13.41
CA TRP A 41 5.34 -5.67 -13.37
C TRP A 41 5.94 -5.17 -14.69
N THR A 42 5.26 -5.45 -15.82
CA THR A 42 5.66 -4.92 -17.14
C THR A 42 5.34 -3.43 -17.20
N ASP A 43 4.10 -3.06 -16.90
CA ASP A 43 3.65 -1.67 -16.86
C ASP A 43 4.48 -0.79 -15.87
N ILE A 44 4.89 -1.34 -14.72
CA ILE A 44 5.75 -0.65 -13.75
C ILE A 44 7.16 -0.40 -14.32
N LYS A 45 7.71 -1.38 -15.05
CA LYS A 45 9.01 -1.24 -15.71
C LYS A 45 8.93 -0.19 -16.83
N ASP A 46 7.87 -0.23 -17.65
CA ASP A 46 7.64 0.73 -18.73
C ASP A 46 7.41 2.15 -18.17
N PHE A 47 6.71 2.29 -17.03
CA PHE A 47 6.60 3.56 -16.31
C PHE A 47 7.95 4.08 -15.86
N GLY A 48 8.81 3.21 -15.30
CA GLY A 48 10.15 3.59 -14.90
C GLY A 48 10.97 4.11 -16.09
N GLU A 49 10.93 3.39 -17.21
CA GLU A 49 11.67 3.76 -18.42
C GLU A 49 11.21 5.10 -19.00
N GLY A 50 9.90 5.38 -18.96
CA GLY A 50 9.35 6.65 -19.40
C GLY A 50 9.55 7.83 -18.44
N ASN A 51 10.00 7.59 -17.20
CA ASN A 51 10.11 8.62 -16.15
C ASN A 51 11.47 8.55 -15.42
N ILE A 52 12.52 8.00 -16.03
CA ILE A 52 13.80 7.77 -15.35
C ILE A 52 14.49 9.08 -14.93
N GLU A 53 14.38 10.12 -15.75
CA GLU A 53 14.92 11.44 -15.43
C GLU A 53 14.25 12.02 -14.19
N TRP A 54 12.91 11.92 -14.11
CA TRP A 54 12.14 12.36 -12.95
C TRP A 54 12.45 11.53 -11.70
N LEU A 55 12.57 10.20 -11.84
CA LEU A 55 12.94 9.31 -10.74
C LEU A 55 14.34 9.65 -10.19
N ARG A 56 15.26 10.07 -11.06
CA ARG A 56 16.64 10.47 -10.70
C ARG A 56 16.74 11.75 -9.90
N GLU A 57 15.70 12.58 -9.90
CA GLU A 57 15.62 13.74 -9.01
C GLU A 57 15.47 13.33 -7.53
N TYR A 58 15.03 12.10 -7.27
CA TYR A 58 14.75 11.60 -5.92
C TYR A 58 15.75 10.56 -5.42
N LEU A 59 16.20 9.65 -6.29
CA LEU A 59 17.15 8.58 -5.98
C LEU A 59 18.13 8.37 -7.14
N PRO A 60 19.35 7.86 -6.93
CA PRO A 60 20.38 7.83 -7.98
C PRO A 60 20.07 6.94 -9.18
N TYR A 61 19.55 5.72 -8.97
CA TYR A 61 19.38 4.72 -10.03
C TYR A 61 20.68 4.49 -10.84
N ASP A 62 21.81 4.39 -10.14
CA ASP A 62 23.15 4.26 -10.73
C ASP A 62 23.30 3.01 -11.59
N ASN A 63 22.66 1.91 -11.17
CA ASN A 63 22.63 0.64 -11.90
C ASN A 63 21.49 0.57 -12.94
N GLY A 64 20.83 1.68 -13.21
CA GLY A 64 19.67 1.76 -14.08
C GLY A 64 18.42 1.14 -13.47
N LEU A 65 17.42 0.88 -14.32
CA LEU A 65 16.16 0.30 -13.89
C LEU A 65 16.22 -1.23 -13.88
N PRO A 66 15.69 -1.88 -12.82
CA PRO A 66 15.57 -3.33 -12.80
C PRO A 66 14.59 -3.82 -13.86
N THR A 67 14.84 -5.02 -14.42
CA THR A 67 13.86 -5.69 -15.28
C THR A 67 12.59 -6.04 -14.49
N ARG A 68 11.47 -6.31 -15.17
CA ARG A 68 10.22 -6.78 -14.53
C ARG A 68 10.44 -7.98 -13.60
N HIS A 69 11.39 -8.87 -13.94
CA HIS A 69 11.71 -10.06 -13.14
C HIS A 69 12.53 -9.68 -11.90
N ASN A 70 13.48 -8.76 -12.03
CA ASN A 70 14.22 -8.21 -10.91
C ASN A 70 13.30 -7.45 -9.94
N ILE A 71 12.38 -6.62 -10.45
CA ILE A 71 11.38 -5.92 -9.63
C ILE A 71 10.59 -6.92 -8.79
N ALA A 72 9.97 -7.91 -9.44
CA ALA A 72 9.17 -8.91 -8.75
C ALA A 72 9.99 -9.74 -7.74
N ALA A 73 11.25 -10.06 -8.07
CA ALA A 73 12.14 -10.80 -7.18
C ALA A 73 12.56 -9.99 -5.95
N ILE A 74 12.92 -8.72 -6.12
CA ILE A 74 13.34 -7.84 -5.03
C ILE A 74 12.15 -7.55 -4.12
N MET A 75 10.99 -7.21 -4.68
CA MET A 75 9.78 -7.00 -3.89
C MET A 75 9.37 -8.24 -3.08
N ARG A 76 9.75 -9.45 -3.51
CA ARG A 76 9.51 -10.68 -2.73
C ARG A 76 10.38 -10.81 -1.50
N THR A 77 11.53 -10.18 -1.51
CA THR A 77 12.47 -10.20 -0.38
C THR A 77 12.16 -9.11 0.64
N VAL A 78 11.32 -8.13 0.29
CA VAL A 78 10.89 -7.08 1.22
C VAL A 78 10.14 -7.68 2.40
N VAL A 79 10.51 -7.26 3.60
CA VAL A 79 9.82 -7.61 4.85
C VAL A 79 8.49 -6.85 4.89
N PRO A 80 7.34 -7.54 4.76
CA PRO A 80 6.01 -6.93 4.64
C PRO A 80 5.71 -5.85 5.68
N GLU A 81 6.04 -6.14 6.92
CA GLU A 81 5.71 -5.34 8.09
C GLU A 81 6.41 -3.99 8.02
N THR A 82 7.69 -3.98 7.62
CA THR A 82 8.49 -2.76 7.48
C THR A 82 8.01 -1.86 6.35
N LEU A 83 7.51 -2.45 5.25
CA LEU A 83 6.91 -1.70 4.15
C LEU A 83 5.58 -1.07 4.58
N LEU A 84 4.74 -1.82 5.30
CA LEU A 84 3.48 -1.29 5.83
C LEU A 84 3.73 -0.13 6.81
N GLU A 85 4.66 -0.30 7.76
CA GLU A 85 5.07 0.74 8.70
C GLU A 85 5.57 2.00 7.98
N ALA A 86 6.40 1.84 6.94
CA ALA A 86 6.89 2.95 6.15
C ALA A 86 5.74 3.70 5.44
N MET A 87 4.81 2.98 4.81
CA MET A 87 3.69 3.61 4.12
C MET A 87 2.77 4.35 5.07
N VAL A 88 2.52 3.81 6.26
CA VAL A 88 1.67 4.50 7.22
C VAL A 88 2.37 5.70 7.83
N GLY A 89 3.67 5.56 8.15
CA GLY A 89 4.48 6.69 8.59
C GLY A 89 4.45 7.82 7.57
N TRP A 90 4.44 7.50 6.28
CA TRP A 90 4.38 8.51 5.22
C TRP A 90 3.03 9.24 5.23
N VAL A 91 1.92 8.50 5.29
CA VAL A 91 0.57 9.08 5.35
C VAL A 91 0.39 9.95 6.59
N ASN A 92 0.87 9.50 7.76
CA ASN A 92 0.73 10.26 9.00
C ASN A 92 1.55 11.56 8.98
N LEU A 93 2.81 11.49 8.54
CA LEU A 93 3.66 12.68 8.42
C LEU A 93 3.13 13.67 7.38
N HIS A 94 2.53 13.18 6.30
CA HIS A 94 1.84 14.03 5.32
C HIS A 94 0.69 14.78 5.99
N ARG A 95 -0.19 14.08 6.70
CA ARG A 95 -1.35 14.68 7.40
C ARG A 95 -0.95 15.68 8.50
N GLU A 96 0.09 15.37 9.28
CA GLU A 96 0.64 16.28 10.30
C GLU A 96 1.16 17.57 9.67
N LYS A 97 1.91 17.46 8.57
CA LYS A 97 2.50 18.61 7.89
C LYS A 97 1.45 19.52 7.25
N HIS A 98 0.33 18.95 6.81
CA HIS A 98 -0.77 19.69 6.18
C HIS A 98 -1.86 20.12 7.16
N ALA A 99 -1.68 19.90 8.48
CA ALA A 99 -2.62 20.29 9.52
C ALA A 99 -4.06 19.83 9.24
N GLN A 100 -4.23 18.57 8.84
CA GLN A 100 -5.51 17.94 8.49
C GLN A 100 -6.01 17.00 9.60
N PRO A 101 -6.64 17.53 10.68
CA PRO A 101 -7.14 16.71 11.78
C PRO A 101 -8.48 16.03 11.43
N ILE A 102 -9.18 16.48 10.40
CA ILE A 102 -10.54 16.04 10.10
C ILE A 102 -10.50 14.76 9.28
N ILE A 103 -10.92 13.67 9.91
CA ILE A 103 -11.18 12.39 9.24
C ILE A 103 -12.69 12.29 9.02
N SER A 104 -13.10 12.19 7.76
CA SER A 104 -14.50 11.91 7.44
C SER A 104 -14.77 10.42 7.55
N VAL A 105 -15.96 10.04 8.02
CA VAL A 105 -16.36 8.65 8.18
C VAL A 105 -17.70 8.43 7.49
N ASP A 106 -17.78 7.46 6.58
CA ASP A 106 -18.94 7.19 5.71
C ASP A 106 -19.31 5.71 5.69
N GLY A 107 -20.61 5.43 5.73
CA GLY A 107 -21.19 4.10 5.63
C GLY A 107 -21.44 3.72 4.17
N LYS A 108 -20.75 2.69 3.68
CA LYS A 108 -20.95 2.12 2.34
C LYS A 108 -21.60 0.74 2.41
N VAL A 109 -22.60 0.53 1.56
CA VAL A 109 -23.23 -0.79 1.33
C VAL A 109 -22.75 -1.34 0.00
N LEU A 110 -21.99 -2.45 0.03
CA LEU A 110 -21.51 -3.11 -1.18
C LEU A 110 -22.60 -4.05 -1.73
N LYS A 111 -23.54 -3.46 -2.48
CA LYS A 111 -24.58 -4.22 -3.18
C LYS A 111 -23.94 -5.12 -4.26
N GLY A 112 -24.15 -6.44 -4.15
CA GLY A 112 -23.60 -7.44 -5.08
C GLY A 112 -22.38 -8.21 -4.55
N ALA A 113 -21.73 -7.74 -3.50
CA ALA A 113 -20.71 -8.50 -2.77
C ALA A 113 -21.39 -9.41 -1.73
N LYS A 114 -22.09 -10.44 -2.20
CA LYS A 114 -22.69 -11.45 -1.32
C LYS A 114 -21.73 -12.62 -1.21
N ALA A 115 -21.10 -12.81 -0.05
CA ALA A 115 -20.40 -14.05 0.23
C ALA A 115 -21.43 -15.20 0.21
N SER A 116 -21.04 -16.38 -0.27
CA SER A 116 -21.96 -17.52 -0.46
C SER A 116 -22.72 -17.96 0.80
N LYS A 117 -22.27 -17.51 1.99
CA LYS A 117 -22.87 -17.79 3.31
C LYS A 117 -23.57 -16.60 3.99
N GLN A 118 -23.67 -15.42 3.37
CA GLN A 118 -24.32 -14.27 4.01
C GLN A 118 -25.73 -14.01 3.44
N GLU A 119 -26.73 -13.81 4.32
CA GLU A 119 -28.10 -13.49 3.90
C GLU A 119 -28.27 -12.03 3.44
N HIS A 120 -27.41 -11.12 3.93
CA HIS A 120 -27.48 -9.67 3.70
C HIS A 120 -26.29 -9.14 2.88
N PRO A 121 -26.42 -7.94 2.25
CA PRO A 121 -25.30 -7.24 1.63
C PRO A 121 -24.21 -6.88 2.65
N LEU A 122 -22.95 -6.81 2.21
CA LEU A 122 -21.86 -6.38 3.09
C LEU A 122 -21.97 -4.88 3.40
N TYR A 123 -22.18 -4.56 4.68
CA TYR A 123 -22.14 -3.20 5.20
C TYR A 123 -20.71 -2.88 5.66
N MET A 124 -20.25 -1.65 5.44
CA MET A 124 -18.89 -1.25 5.73
C MET A 124 -18.84 0.22 6.09
N VAL A 125 -18.09 0.59 7.11
CA VAL A 125 -17.78 1.97 7.44
C VAL A 125 -16.37 2.28 6.95
N SER A 126 -16.17 3.41 6.30
CA SER A 126 -14.88 3.84 5.75
C SER A 126 -14.49 5.17 6.35
N ALA A 127 -13.27 5.32 6.84
CA ALA A 127 -12.71 6.61 7.19
C ALA A 127 -11.82 7.11 6.06
N PHE A 128 -11.92 8.38 5.70
CA PHE A 128 -11.21 9.01 4.59
C PHE A 128 -10.82 10.44 4.94
N ASP A 129 -9.68 10.83 4.41
CA ASP A 129 -9.22 12.19 4.31
C ASP A 129 -9.78 12.78 3.01
N VAL A 130 -10.72 13.72 3.12
CA VAL A 130 -11.43 14.30 1.98
C VAL A 130 -10.50 15.16 1.14
N ASP A 131 -9.61 15.90 1.81
CA ASP A 131 -8.77 16.91 1.16
C ASP A 131 -7.70 16.25 0.28
N GLU A 132 -7.21 15.08 0.70
CA GLU A 132 -6.19 14.31 -0.04
C GLU A 132 -6.76 13.14 -0.86
N GLY A 133 -8.07 12.89 -0.79
CA GLY A 133 -8.71 11.75 -1.45
C GLY A 133 -8.24 10.37 -0.93
N LEU A 134 -7.68 10.32 0.28
CA LEU A 134 -7.10 9.12 0.87
C LEU A 134 -8.13 8.39 1.74
N THR A 135 -8.42 7.13 1.46
CA THR A 135 -9.30 6.35 2.35
C THR A 135 -8.50 5.64 3.42
N LEU A 136 -8.46 6.16 4.65
CA LEU A 136 -7.64 5.77 5.81
C LEU A 136 -8.01 4.46 6.52
N THR A 137 -9.29 4.11 6.61
CA THR A 137 -9.71 2.81 7.18
C THR A 137 -11.01 2.30 6.58
N HIS A 138 -11.23 0.98 6.58
CA HIS A 138 -12.56 0.41 6.44
C HIS A 138 -12.78 -0.71 7.45
N GLN A 139 -13.95 -0.69 8.09
CA GLN A 139 -14.42 -1.68 9.05
C GLN A 139 -15.72 -2.31 8.53
N PRO A 140 -15.82 -3.64 8.44
CA PRO A 140 -17.09 -4.29 8.16
C PRO A 140 -18.10 -4.02 9.28
N CYS A 141 -19.37 -3.99 8.93
CA CYS A 141 -20.48 -3.71 9.81
C CYS A 141 -21.49 -4.85 9.72
N ASP A 142 -22.02 -5.28 10.86
CA ASP A 142 -22.90 -6.45 10.94
C ASP A 142 -24.31 -6.20 10.40
N GLY A 143 -24.64 -4.97 10.00
CA GLY A 143 -25.93 -4.65 9.41
C GLY A 143 -26.23 -3.15 9.33
N LYS A 144 -27.35 -2.82 8.68
CA LYS A 144 -27.87 -1.46 8.64
C LYS A 144 -28.16 -0.97 10.06
N GLY A 145 -27.67 0.23 10.42
CA GLY A 145 -27.86 0.82 11.75
C GLY A 145 -26.81 0.41 12.80
N MET A 146 -25.93 -0.55 12.48
CA MET A 146 -24.78 -0.91 13.34
C MET A 146 -23.54 -0.05 13.05
N GLU A 147 -23.68 0.99 12.21
CA GLU A 147 -22.59 1.87 11.79
C GLU A 147 -21.94 2.58 12.97
N LEU A 148 -22.71 3.05 13.96
CA LEU A 148 -22.15 3.70 15.14
C LEU A 148 -21.28 2.74 15.98
N ILE A 149 -21.66 1.46 16.06
CA ILE A 149 -20.88 0.42 16.75
C ILE A 149 -19.62 0.11 15.95
N ALA A 150 -19.72 0.02 14.62
CA ALA A 150 -18.55 -0.17 13.75
C ALA A 150 -17.59 1.03 13.80
N ILE A 151 -18.10 2.26 13.88
CA ILE A 151 -17.31 3.49 14.10
C ILE A 151 -16.66 3.44 15.49
N LYS A 152 -17.41 3.08 16.52
CA LYS A 152 -16.89 2.97 17.88
C LYS A 152 -15.79 1.92 17.98
N ASN A 153 -15.97 0.73 17.42
CA ASN A 153 -14.94 -0.30 17.33
C ASN A 153 -13.73 0.17 16.51
N MET A 154 -13.98 0.89 15.41
CA MET A 154 -12.92 1.50 14.60
C MET A 154 -12.09 2.53 15.38
N LEU A 155 -12.71 3.28 16.30
CA LEU A 155 -12.03 4.25 17.17
C LEU A 155 -11.37 3.57 18.38
N ASP A 156 -12.04 2.61 19.00
CA ASP A 156 -11.63 1.92 20.23
C ASP A 156 -10.49 0.91 19.97
N GLU A 157 -10.49 0.18 18.85
CA GLU A 157 -9.40 -0.73 18.48
C GLU A 157 -8.15 0.01 17.97
N LYS A 158 -8.25 1.31 17.63
CA LYS A 158 -7.23 2.02 16.83
C LYS A 158 -7.00 3.47 17.21
N TRP A 159 -7.03 3.83 18.49
CA TRP A 159 -6.42 5.09 18.94
C TRP A 159 -4.98 4.91 19.50
N THR A 160 -4.46 3.69 19.43
CA THR A 160 -3.02 3.40 19.36
C THR A 160 -2.64 3.27 17.90
N PRO A 161 -1.49 3.84 17.53
CA PRO A 161 -1.34 4.79 16.42
C PRO A 161 -2.05 4.34 15.15
N LEU A 162 -2.92 5.20 14.59
CA LEU A 162 -3.78 4.97 13.41
C LEU A 162 -3.01 4.52 12.16
N VAL A 163 -2.60 3.26 12.22
CA VAL A 163 -2.11 2.34 11.21
C VAL A 163 -3.15 1.24 11.18
N GLY A 164 -4.12 1.39 10.28
CA GLY A 164 -5.17 0.41 10.11
C GLY A 164 -6.41 1.16 9.68
N HIS A 165 -6.63 1.34 8.38
CA HIS A 165 -6.92 0.24 7.47
C HIS A 165 -7.15 0.81 6.06
N ILE A 166 -6.20 1.57 5.51
CA ILE A 166 -6.40 2.47 4.36
C ILE A 166 -7.07 1.76 3.17
N SER A 167 -8.37 1.42 3.09
CA SER A 167 -8.70 0.17 2.38
C SER A 167 -8.57 0.22 0.87
N SER A 168 -8.52 1.39 0.24
CA SER A 168 -8.08 1.47 -1.15
C SER A 168 -6.59 1.17 -1.27
N PHE A 169 -5.75 1.78 -0.43
CA PHE A 169 -4.30 1.63 -0.41
C PHE A 169 -3.80 0.33 0.28
N VAL A 170 -4.52 -0.20 1.27
CA VAL A 170 -4.28 -1.44 2.01
C VAL A 170 -4.89 -2.59 1.26
N LYS A 171 -6.04 -2.52 0.57
CA LYS A 171 -6.37 -3.57 -0.41
C LYS A 171 -5.35 -3.59 -1.54
N TRP A 172 -4.84 -2.43 -1.96
CA TRP A 172 -3.76 -2.29 -2.94
C TRP A 172 -2.42 -2.85 -2.42
N LEU A 173 -2.05 -2.59 -1.16
CA LEU A 173 -0.84 -3.11 -0.52
C LEU A 173 -1.01 -4.59 -0.22
N THR A 174 -2.17 -5.04 0.26
CA THR A 174 -2.52 -6.44 0.46
C THR A 174 -2.59 -7.18 -0.89
N GLN A 175 -3.01 -6.56 -1.99
CA GLN A 175 -2.96 -7.17 -3.33
C GLN A 175 -1.51 -7.24 -3.84
N LEU A 176 -0.69 -6.21 -3.58
CA LEU A 176 0.76 -6.20 -3.85
C LEU A 176 1.45 -7.29 -3.01
N MET A 177 1.17 -7.37 -1.72
CA MET A 177 1.66 -8.38 -0.79
C MET A 177 1.18 -9.76 -1.22
N LEU A 178 -0.09 -9.94 -1.56
CA LEU A 178 -0.65 -11.20 -2.09
C LEU A 178 -0.01 -11.58 -3.41
N ARG A 179 0.39 -10.62 -4.27
CA ARG A 179 1.13 -10.92 -5.50
C ARG A 179 2.58 -11.27 -5.23
N ILE A 180 3.21 -10.60 -4.27
CA ILE A 180 4.54 -10.93 -3.74
C ILE A 180 4.53 -12.35 -3.15
N PHE A 181 3.55 -12.68 -2.31
CA PHE A 181 3.37 -13.98 -1.67
C PHE A 181 2.90 -15.06 -2.66
N ALA A 182 1.96 -14.78 -3.57
CA ALA A 182 1.51 -15.74 -4.59
C ALA A 182 2.60 -16.05 -5.63
N TYR A 183 3.50 -15.10 -5.92
CA TYR A 183 4.69 -15.37 -6.72
C TYR A 183 5.69 -16.25 -5.95
N ARG A 184 5.76 -16.14 -4.61
CA ARG A 184 6.56 -17.03 -3.75
C ARG A 184 6.09 -18.49 -3.78
N SER A 185 4.84 -18.73 -4.16
CA SER A 185 4.21 -20.06 -4.26
C SER A 185 4.21 -20.65 -5.67
N ARG A 186 4.67 -19.93 -6.70
CA ARG A 186 4.81 -20.49 -8.06
C ARG A 186 6.17 -21.18 -8.18
N PRO A 187 6.23 -22.47 -8.57
CA PRO A 187 7.50 -23.08 -8.93
C PRO A 187 8.10 -22.28 -10.10
N HIS A 188 9.41 -22.07 -10.05
CA HIS A 188 10.16 -21.52 -11.17
C HIS A 188 9.86 -22.40 -12.40
N GLN A 189 9.08 -21.90 -13.34
CA GLN A 189 9.08 -22.47 -14.68
C GLN A 189 10.34 -21.93 -15.36
N GLU A 190 11.20 -22.88 -15.68
CA GLU A 190 12.44 -22.74 -16.46
C GLU A 190 12.22 -22.06 -17.82
#